data_AF-A0A7Y3IXJ3-F1
#
_entry.id   AF-A0A7Y3IXJ3-F1
#
_cell.length_a   1.000
_cell.length_b   1.000
_cell.length_c   1.000
_cell.angle_alpha   90.00
_cell.angle_beta   90.00
_cell.angle_gamma   90.00
#
_symmetry.space_group_name_H-M   'P 1'
#
loop_
_entity.id
_entity.type
_entity.pdbx_description
1 polymer ?
#
loop_
_entity_poly.entity_id
_entity_poly.type
_entity_poly.pdbx_seq_one_letter_code
_entity_poly.pdbx_strand_id
1 'polypeptide(L)'
;MDQVYVAAFVCEQGQMQRVSEDSLQAPEQVEVPAGAWFVAGNGLVYRERLHLHMLGGDEQALPDAQDVAALAAGMAEQGAACDAAEALPVYLRHDVWKKLPGR
;
A
#
# COMPACT_ATOMS: atom_id res chain seq x y z
N MET A 1 -5.20 3.65 -16.52
CA MET A 1 -4.24 4.34 -15.65
C MET A 1 -3.26 3.29 -15.17
N ASP A 2 -2.02 3.38 -15.65
CA ASP A 2 -1.03 2.29 -15.66
C ASP A 2 -0.11 2.35 -14.44
N GLN A 3 -0.71 2.32 -13.24
CA GLN A 3 -0.03 2.54 -11.97
C GLN A 3 -0.61 1.62 -10.88
N VAL A 4 0.20 1.32 -9.86
CA VAL A 4 -0.19 0.52 -8.69
C VAL A 4 0.03 1.33 -7.41
N TYR A 5 -0.90 1.19 -6.47
CA TYR A 5 -0.65 1.58 -5.08
C TYR A 5 0.18 0.49 -4.43
N VAL A 6 1.29 0.86 -3.79
CA VAL A 6 2.22 -0.11 -3.22
C VAL A 6 2.81 0.41 -1.91
N ALA A 7 2.90 -0.53 -0.97
CA ALA A 7 3.69 -0.43 0.25
C ALA A 7 4.11 -1.83 0.68
N ALA A 8 5.22 -1.93 1.40
CA ALA A 8 5.75 -3.15 1.95
C ALA A 8 5.54 -3.22 3.46
N PHE A 9 5.23 -4.42 3.95
CA PHE A 9 4.95 -4.69 5.34
C PHE A 9 5.61 -6.00 5.77
N VAL A 10 6.10 -6.05 7.01
CA VAL A 10 6.66 -7.26 7.64
C VAL A 10 5.81 -7.64 8.84
N CYS A 11 5.60 -8.94 9.06
CA CYS A 11 4.85 -9.39 10.22
C CYS A 11 5.77 -9.47 11.45
N GLU A 12 5.50 -8.65 12.46
CA GLU A 12 6.18 -8.69 13.75
C GLU A 12 5.15 -8.98 14.84
N GLN A 13 5.38 -10.04 15.63
CA GLN A 13 4.48 -10.46 16.71
C GLN A 13 3.01 -10.63 16.29
N GLY A 14 2.78 -11.05 15.04
CA GLY A 14 1.44 -11.26 14.49
C GLY A 14 0.77 -10.00 13.95
N GLN A 15 1.46 -8.86 13.90
CA GLN A 15 0.96 -7.61 13.32
C GLN A 15 1.81 -7.17 12.14
N MET A 16 1.16 -6.67 11.09
CA MET A 16 1.84 -6.14 9.91
C MET A 16 2.39 -4.74 10.20
N GLN A 17 3.72 -4.63 10.24
CA GLN A 17 4.46 -3.39 10.41
C GLN A 17 4.90 -2.84 9.06
N ARG A 18 4.64 -1.56 8.83
CA ARG A 18 5.00 -0.87 7.59
C ARG A 18 6.51 -0.66 7.52
N VAL A 19 7.13 -1.01 6.38
CA VAL A 19 8.58 -0.85 6.14
C VAL A 19 8.90 -0.03 4.88
N SER A 20 7.88 0.45 4.16
CA SER A 20 8.03 1.45 3.11
C SER A 20 6.90 2.48 3.19
N GLU A 21 7.12 3.65 2.59
CA GLU A 21 6.05 4.63 2.40
C GLU A 21 4.97 4.09 1.44
N ASP A 22 3.75 4.59 1.60
CA ASP A 22 2.70 4.43 0.60
C ASP A 22 3.05 5.22 -0.64
N SER A 23 2.94 4.60 -1.81
CA SER A 23 3.24 5.25 -3.07
C SER A 23 2.30 4.82 -4.19
N LEU A 24 2.22 5.66 -5.23
CA LEU A 24 1.56 5.36 -6.50
C LEU A 24 2.61 5.36 -7.60
N GLN A 25 2.98 4.17 -8.09
CA GLN A 25 4.12 3.98 -8.99
C GLN A 25 3.69 3.28 -10.29
N ALA A 26 4.46 3.47 -11.37
CA ALA A 26 4.35 2.58 -12.52
C ALA A 26 4.87 1.18 -12.10
N PRO A 27 4.30 0.07 -12.61
CA PRO A 27 4.72 -1.28 -12.23
C PRO A 27 6.23 -1.54 -12.33
N GLU A 28 6.89 -1.02 -13.37
CA GLU A 28 8.33 -1.17 -13.60
C GLU A 28 9.20 -0.34 -12.63
N GLN A 29 8.59 0.62 -11.94
CA GLN A 29 9.26 1.53 -11.02
C GLN A 29 8.95 1.18 -9.56
N VAL A 30 8.32 0.03 -9.31
CA VAL A 30 7.99 -0.38 -7.95
C VAL A 30 9.28 -0.65 -7.18
N GLU A 31 9.48 0.12 -6.11
CA GLU A 31 10.63 0.01 -5.22
C GLU A 31 10.17 -0.36 -3.81
N VAL A 32 10.69 -1.47 -3.30
CA VAL A 32 10.48 -1.94 -1.93
C VAL A 32 11.82 -2.37 -1.33
N PRO A 33 11.95 -2.48 0.01
CA PRO A 33 13.18 -2.95 0.63
C PRO A 33 13.62 -4.31 0.06
N ALA A 34 14.94 -4.53 0.02
CA ALA A 34 15.52 -5.77 -0.49
C ALA A 34 15.00 -6.98 0.31
N GLY A 35 14.58 -8.03 -0.38
CA GLY A 35 13.99 -9.21 0.22
C GLY A 35 13.14 -9.99 -0.77
N ALA A 36 12.54 -11.08 -0.28
CA ALA A 36 11.57 -11.85 -1.04
C ALA A 36 10.18 -11.60 -0.44
N TRP A 37 9.20 -11.30 -1.29
CA TRP A 37 7.91 -10.75 -0.88
C TRP A 37 6.76 -11.64 -1.33
N PHE A 38 5.75 -11.81 -0.48
CA PHE A 38 4.43 -12.24 -0.91
C PHE A 38 3.62 -11.01 -1.28
N VAL A 39 3.05 -10.97 -2.48
CA VAL A 39 2.30 -9.80 -2.95
C VAL A 39 0.81 -10.07 -2.80
N ALA A 40 0.07 -9.14 -2.19
CA ALA A 40 -1.37 -9.23 -2.03
C ALA A 40 -2.03 -8.04 -2.74
N GLY A 41 -3.09 -8.31 -3.50
CA GLY A 41 -3.90 -7.27 -4.12
C GLY A 41 -3.91 -7.31 -5.65
N ASN A 42 -4.92 -6.65 -6.20
CA ASN A 42 -5.20 -6.60 -7.63
C ASN A 42 -4.12 -5.91 -8.48
N GLY A 43 -3.16 -5.21 -7.86
CA GLY A 43 -1.96 -4.70 -8.54
C GLY A 43 -1.14 -5.81 -9.20
N LEU A 44 -1.34 -7.07 -8.79
CA LEU A 44 -0.77 -8.25 -9.43
C LEU A 44 -1.20 -8.48 -10.87
N VAL A 45 -2.23 -7.80 -11.37
CA VAL A 45 -2.53 -7.76 -12.80
C VAL A 45 -1.31 -7.33 -13.65
N TYR A 46 -0.37 -6.58 -13.06
CA TYR A 46 0.88 -6.15 -13.68
C TYR A 46 2.09 -7.03 -13.34
N ARG A 47 1.88 -8.28 -12.88
CA ARG A 47 2.94 -9.18 -12.39
C ARG A 47 4.19 -9.24 -13.26
N GLU A 48 4.02 -9.37 -14.58
CA GLU A 48 5.12 -9.48 -15.55
C GLU A 48 6.01 -8.22 -15.63
N ARG A 49 5.53 -7.10 -15.09
CA ARG A 49 6.22 -5.80 -15.08
C ARG A 49 6.77 -5.43 -13.71
N LEU A 50 6.45 -6.20 -12.66
CA LEU A 50 6.96 -5.98 -11.32
C LEU A 50 8.37 -6.57 -11.21
N HIS A 51 9.37 -5.72 -11.01
CA HIS A 51 10.77 -6.15 -10.84
C HIS A 51 11.09 -6.50 -9.38
N LEU A 52 10.29 -7.39 -8.79
CA LEU A 52 10.37 -7.80 -7.39
C LEU A 52 10.72 -9.29 -7.28
N HIS A 53 11.45 -9.67 -6.23
CA HIS A 53 11.60 -11.09 -5.90
C HIS A 53 10.33 -11.57 -5.19
N MET A 54 9.44 -12.22 -5.94
CA MET A 54 8.15 -12.69 -5.42
C MET A 54 8.23 -14.15 -4.93
N LEU A 55 7.90 -14.38 -3.66
CA LEU A 55 7.68 -15.73 -3.11
C LEU A 55 6.35 -16.33 -3.60
N GLY A 56 5.38 -15.48 -3.90
CA GLY A 56 4.03 -15.83 -4.30
C GLY A 56 3.18 -14.58 -4.42
N GLY A 57 1.90 -14.78 -4.74
CA GLY A 57 0.96 -13.68 -4.62
C GLY A 57 -0.49 -14.10 -4.76
N ASP A 58 -1.37 -13.25 -4.24
CA ASP A 58 -2.81 -13.38 -4.31
C ASP A 58 -3.41 -12.10 -4.89
N GLU A 59 -3.82 -12.17 -6.15
CA GLU A 59 -4.43 -11.04 -6.88
C GLU A 59 -5.83 -10.71 -6.34
N GLN A 60 -6.52 -11.69 -5.75
CA GLN A 60 -7.89 -11.55 -5.27
C GLN A 60 -7.97 -11.10 -3.82
N ALA A 61 -6.83 -11.02 -3.12
CA ALA A 61 -6.76 -10.46 -1.78
C ALA A 61 -7.23 -8.99 -1.81
N LEU A 62 -8.40 -8.75 -1.22
CA LEU A 62 -8.97 -7.41 -1.03
C LEU A 62 -8.95 -7.06 0.46
N PRO A 63 -8.93 -5.76 0.82
CA PRO A 63 -9.04 -5.36 2.21
C PRO A 63 -10.34 -5.87 2.85
N ASP A 64 -10.23 -6.51 4.01
CA ASP A 64 -11.38 -6.97 4.80
C ASP A 64 -11.56 -6.11 6.07
N ALA A 65 -12.82 -5.87 6.46
CA ALA A 65 -13.13 -5.09 7.65
C ALA A 65 -12.61 -5.74 8.94
N GLN A 66 -12.56 -7.08 9.00
CA GLN A 66 -12.00 -7.83 10.12
C GLN A 66 -10.52 -7.52 10.32
N ASP A 67 -9.74 -7.47 9.24
CA ASP A 67 -8.31 -7.17 9.29
C ASP A 67 -8.06 -5.71 9.69
N VAL A 68 -8.88 -4.79 9.16
CA VAL A 68 -8.83 -3.37 9.57
C VAL A 68 -9.12 -3.22 11.07
N ALA A 69 -10.14 -3.90 11.59
CA ALA A 69 -10.47 -3.86 13.01
C ALA A 69 -9.36 -4.45 13.89
N ALA A 70 -8.70 -5.53 13.45
CA ALA A 70 -7.58 -6.13 14.17
C ALA A 70 -6.38 -5.19 14.27
N LEU A 71 -6.04 -4.46 13.19
CA LEU A 71 -5.01 -3.44 13.20
C LEU A 71 -5.38 -2.25 14.11
N ALA A 72 -6.63 -1.79 14.02
CA ALA A 72 -7.11 -0.63 14.77
C ALA A 72 -7.21 -0.88 16.29
N ALA A 73 -7.47 -2.12 16.72
CA ALA A 73 -7.64 -2.46 18.13
C ALA A 73 -6.41 -2.07 18.98
N GLY A 74 -5.21 -2.47 18.55
CA GLY A 74 -3.97 -2.12 19.26
C GLY A 74 -3.68 -0.62 19.24
N MET A 75 -3.98 0.05 18.13
CA MET A 75 -3.83 1.51 18.00
C MET A 75 -4.78 2.27 18.95
N ALA A 76 -6.03 1.81 19.07
CA ALA A 76 -7.02 2.41 19.97
C ALA A 76 -6.62 2.25 21.44
N GLU A 77 -6.13 1.08 21.84
CA GLU A 77 -5.61 0.84 23.19
C GLU A 77 -4.41 1.74 23.54
N GLN A 78 -3.61 2.10 22.53
CA GLN A 78 -2.48 3.02 22.66
C GLN A 78 -2.89 4.51 22.58
N GLY A 79 -4.18 4.81 22.44
CA GLY A 79 -4.69 6.19 22.38
C GLY A 79 -4.47 6.89 21.05
N ALA A 80 -4.24 6.16 19.95
CA ALA A 80 -4.01 6.72 18.62
C ALA A 80 -5.29 7.06 17.84
N ALA A 81 -6.45 7.12 18.49
CA ALA A 81 -7.68 7.60 17.88
C ALA A 81 -7.60 9.11 17.58
N CYS A 82 -8.36 9.57 16.58
CA CYS A 82 -8.47 10.97 16.20
C CYS A 82 -9.92 11.45 16.31
N ASP A 83 -10.14 12.77 16.26
CA ASP A 83 -11.49 13.31 16.13
C ASP A 83 -12.11 12.88 14.79
N ALA A 84 -13.43 12.70 14.76
CA ALA A 84 -14.14 12.32 13.53
C ALA A 84 -13.91 13.33 12.39
N ALA A 85 -13.72 14.61 12.69
CA ALA A 85 -13.42 15.65 11.71
C ALA A 85 -11.98 15.54 11.14
N GLU A 86 -11.08 14.84 11.82
CA GLU A 86 -9.68 14.66 11.42
C GLU A 86 -9.45 13.36 10.63
N ALA A 87 -10.47 12.51 10.49
CA ALA A 87 -10.43 11.27 9.72
C ALA A 87 -10.41 11.54 8.19
N LEU A 88 -9.26 11.99 7.68
CA LEU A 88 -9.06 12.37 6.29
C LEU A 88 -8.56 11.21 5.42
N PRO A 89 -8.91 11.18 4.11
CA PRO A 89 -8.38 10.18 3.19
C PRO A 89 -6.90 10.41 2.87
N VAL A 90 -6.17 9.32 2.61
CA VAL A 90 -4.78 9.38 2.11
C VAL A 90 -4.78 9.71 0.62
N TYR A 91 -3.99 10.70 0.23
CA TYR A 91 -3.87 11.15 -1.17
C TYR A 91 -2.45 10.93 -1.69
N LEU A 92 -2.24 9.89 -2.51
CA LEU A 92 -0.92 9.45 -2.98
C LEU A 92 -0.56 9.93 -4.40
N ARG A 93 -1.49 10.57 -5.10
CA ARG A 93 -1.23 11.07 -6.46
C ARG A 93 -0.54 12.43 -6.40
N HIS A 94 0.77 12.43 -6.54
CA HIS A 94 1.53 13.67 -6.73
C HIS A 94 1.30 14.24 -8.15
N ASP A 95 1.40 15.57 -8.32
CA ASP A 95 1.52 16.26 -9.62
C ASP A 95 0.31 16.31 -10.60
N VAL A 96 -0.94 16.23 -10.13
CA VAL A 96 -2.12 16.50 -11.00
C VAL A 96 -2.28 17.97 -11.46
N TRP A 97 -1.46 18.90 -10.94
CA TRP A 97 -1.58 20.33 -11.22
C TRP A 97 -0.57 20.87 -12.25
N LYS A 98 0.37 20.05 -12.76
CA LYS A 98 1.23 20.46 -13.87
C LYS A 98 0.40 20.53 -15.15
N LYS A 99 -0.09 21.74 -15.47
CA LYS A 99 -0.64 22.06 -16.79
C LYS A 99 0.35 21.59 -17.86
N LEU A 100 -0.16 20.91 -18.89
CA LEU A 100 0.60 20.66 -20.11
C LEU A 100 1.09 22.03 -20.63
N PRO A 101 2.40 22.22 -20.88
CA PRO A 101 2.85 23.42 -21.57
C PRO A 101 2.28 23.35 -23.00
N GLY A 102 1.34 24.25 -23.31
CA GLY A 102 0.78 24.39 -24.67
C GLY A 102 -0.66 23.90 -24.83
N ARG A 103 -1.61 24.56 -24.14
CA ARG A 103 -2.90 24.95 -24.72
C ARG A 103 -3.25 26.35 -24.25
#